data_AF-A0A087SZD3-F1
#
_entry.id   AF-A0A087SZD3-F1
#
_cell.length_a   1.000
_cell.length_b   1.000
_cell.length_c   1.000
_cell.angle_alpha   90.00
_cell.angle_beta   90.00
_cell.angle_gamma   90.00
#
_symmetry.space_group_name_H-M   'P 1'
#
loop_
_entity.id
_entity.type
_entity.pdbx_description
1 polymer ?
#
loop_
_entity_poly.entity_id
_entity_poly.type
_entity_poly.pdbx_seq_one_letter_code
_entity_poly.pdbx_strand_id
1 'polypeptide(L)' 'MSKQVYNHWKKVDLEEAINKLSQGLIGFNEAHRKYEITKPTLRHHFRGLNRHVKFGRPKDFSNTMERELVSHAFKL' A
#
# COMPACT_ATOMS: atom_id res chain seq x y z
N MET A 1 -15.43 -23.64 -8.44
CA MET A 1 -14.54 -22.53 -8.01
C MET A 1 -14.44 -22.59 -6.49
N SER A 2 -13.31 -23.04 -5.93
CA SER A 2 -13.09 -23.01 -4.48
C SER A 2 -13.08 -21.54 -4.01
N LYS A 3 -13.85 -21.21 -2.97
CA LYS A 3 -13.82 -19.86 -2.37
C LYS A 3 -12.40 -19.58 -1.86
N GLN A 4 -11.85 -18.41 -2.20
CA GLN A 4 -10.52 -18.00 -1.78
C GLN A 4 -10.55 -17.70 -0.28
N VAL A 5 -9.74 -18.40 0.51
CA VAL A 5 -9.63 -18.18 1.95
C VAL A 5 -8.71 -16.98 2.17
N TYR A 6 -9.26 -15.90 2.70
CA TYR A 6 -8.49 -14.72 3.10
C TYR A 6 -7.80 -14.98 4.46
N ASN A 7 -6.74 -14.21 4.77
CA ASN A 7 -5.96 -14.25 6.03
C ASN A 7 -5.03 -15.47 6.25
N HIS A 8 -4.62 -16.19 5.21
CA HIS A 8 -3.68 -17.31 5.38
C HIS A 8 -2.20 -16.90 5.44
N TRP A 9 -1.82 -15.81 4.75
CA TRP A 9 -0.44 -15.36 4.63
C TRP A 9 -0.06 -14.37 5.74
N LYS A 10 1.20 -14.43 6.21
CA LYS A 10 1.73 -13.45 7.18
C LYS A 10 2.37 -12.27 6.44
N LYS A 11 2.44 -11.12 7.12
CA LYS A 11 3.10 -9.91 6.58
C LYS A 11 4.57 -10.17 6.21
N VAL A 12 5.27 -10.95 7.03
CA VAL A 12 6.67 -11.34 6.80
C VAL A 12 6.83 -12.09 5.48
N ASP A 13 5.94 -13.04 5.21
CA ASP A 13 5.94 -13.83 3.97
C ASP A 13 5.71 -12.95 2.74
N LEU A 14 4.84 -11.94 2.86
CA LEU A 14 4.59 -10.97 1.79
C LEU A 14 5.81 -10.10 1.52
N GLU A 15 6.48 -9.59 2.55
CA GLU A 15 7.69 -8.79 2.40
C GLU A 15 8.83 -9.61 1.77
N GLU A 16 9.02 -10.86 2.21
CA GLU A 16 10.02 -11.76 1.65
C GLU A 16 9.71 -12.12 0.18
N ALA A 17 8.45 -12.41 -0.13
CA ALA A 17 8.01 -12.69 -1.50
C ALA A 17 8.27 -11.49 -2.43
N ILE A 18 7.96 -10.27 -1.97
CA ILE A 18 8.19 -9.05 -2.76
C ILE A 18 9.68 -8.80 -2.97
N ASN A 19 10.51 -8.98 -1.94
CA ASN A 19 11.95 -8.79 -2.02
C ASN A 19 12.60 -9.77 -3.00
N LYS A 20 12.24 -11.06 -2.95
CA LYS A 20 12.77 -12.05 -3.90
C LYS A 20 12.28 -11.82 -5.31
N LEU A 21 11.04 -11.36 -5.46
CA LEU A 21 10.45 -11.05 -6.76
C LEU A 21 11.02 -9.77 -7.37
N SER A 22 11.36 -8.76 -6.57
CA SER A 22 12.05 -7.53 -7.04
C SER A 22 13.50 -7.80 -7.42
N GLN A 23 14.16 -8.74 -6.76
CA GLN A 23 15.50 -9.22 -7.11
C GLN A 23 15.52 -10.20 -8.29
N GLY A 24 14.35 -10.64 -8.77
CA GLY A 24 14.23 -11.62 -9.85
C GLY A 24 14.63 -13.05 -9.46
N LEU A 25 14.76 -13.35 -8.17
CA LEU A 25 15.13 -14.68 -7.66
C LEU A 25 14.02 -15.73 -7.81
N ILE A 26 12.76 -15.28 -7.86
CA ILE A 26 11.59 -16.14 -8.02
C ILE A 26 10.58 -15.52 -9.00
N GLY A 27 9.84 -16.37 -9.71
CA GLY A 27 8.77 -15.92 -10.61
C GLY A 27 7.47 -15.54 -9.87
N PHE A 28 6.59 -14.78 -10.52
CA PHE A 28 5.32 -14.35 -9.90
C PHE A 28 4.37 -15.50 -9.53
N ASN A 29 4.27 -16.51 -10.40
CA ASN A 29 3.46 -17.70 -10.11
C ASN A 29 4.10 -18.58 -9.03
N GLU A 30 5.43 -18.58 -8.94
CA GLU A 30 6.18 -19.32 -7.94
C GLU A 30 6.02 -18.68 -6.56
N ALA A 31 6.12 -17.36 -6.46
CA ALA A 31 5.84 -16.61 -5.23
C ALA A 31 4.42 -16.88 -4.70
N HIS A 32 3.42 -16.90 -5.57
CA HIS A 32 2.04 -17.25 -5.20
C HIS A 32 1.94 -18.67 -4.61
N ARG A 33 2.63 -19.65 -5.21
CA ARG A 33 2.59 -21.04 -4.75
C ARG A 33 3.37 -21.24 -3.45
N LYS A 34 4.53 -20.58 -3.32
CA LYS A 34 5.46 -20.77 -2.21
C LYS A 34 4.97 -20.11 -0.92
N TYR A 35 4.40 -18.92 -1.03
CA TYR A 35 3.97 -18.11 0.11
C TYR A 35 2.45 -18.13 0.30
N GLU A 36 1.71 -18.85 -0.54
CA GLU A 36 0.24 -18.97 -0.52
C GLU A 36 -0.51 -17.61 -0.55
N ILE A 37 0.17 -16.56 -1.01
CA ILE A 37 -0.38 -15.20 -1.14
C ILE A 37 -1.21 -15.14 -2.40
N THR A 38 -2.44 -14.64 -2.34
CA THR A 38 -3.27 -14.51 -3.54
C THR A 38 -2.60 -13.63 -4.60
N LYS A 39 -2.72 -14.02 -5.88
CA LYS A 39 -2.17 -13.25 -7.01
C LYS A 39 -2.60 -11.77 -7.01
N PRO A 40 -3.86 -11.41 -6.70
CA PRO A 40 -4.27 -10.01 -6.59
C PRO A 40 -3.49 -9.26 -5.49
N THR A 41 -3.39 -9.83 -4.29
CA THR A 41 -2.65 -9.22 -3.17
C THR A 41 -1.19 -9.01 -3.54
N LEU A 42 -0.51 -10.05 -4.04
CA LEU A 42 0.89 -9.96 -4.43
C LEU A 42 1.12 -8.88 -5.50
N ARG A 43 0.24 -8.78 -6.49
CA ARG A 43 0.32 -7.76 -7.55
C ARG A 43 0.13 -6.35 -6.99
N HIS A 44 -0.85 -6.16 -6.10
CA HIS A 44 -1.13 -4.87 -5.48
C HIS A 44 0.09 -4.34 -4.71
N HIS A 45 0.71 -5.19 -3.89
CA HIS A 45 1.87 -4.80 -3.11
C HIS A 45 3.13 -4.66 -3.96
N PHE A 46 3.38 -5.55 -4.90
CA PHE A 46 4.55 -5.47 -5.79
C PHE A 46 4.55 -4.20 -6.65
N ARG A 47 3.38 -3.82 -7.20
CA ARG A 47 3.25 -2.59 -7.99
C ARG A 47 3.18 -1.32 -7.16
N GLY A 48 3.20 -1.41 -5.83
CA GLY A 48 3.08 -0.25 -4.95
C GLY A 48 1.72 0.47 -5.07
N LEU A 49 0.67 -0.22 -5.51
CA LEU A 49 -0.68 0.36 -5.65
C LEU A 49 -1.34 0.70 -4.30
N ASN A 50 -0.72 0.27 -3.19
CA ASN A 50 -1.08 0.64 -1.82
C ASN A 50 -0.29 1.85 -1.29
N ARG A 51 0.49 2.55 -2.12
CA ARG A 51 1.01 3.86 -1.70
C ARG A 51 -0.21 4.72 -1.38
N HIS A 52 -0.30 5.21 -0.15
CA HIS A 52 -1.33 6.13 0.32
C HIS A 52 -1.24 7.44 -0.47
N VAL A 53 -1.59 7.40 -1.75
CA VAL A 53 -2.03 8.57 -2.48
C VAL A 53 -3.37 8.86 -1.84
N LYS A 54 -3.44 9.85 -0.93
CA LYS A 54 -4.70 10.36 -0.41
C LYS A 54 -5.53 10.75 -1.64
N PHE A 55 -6.40 9.86 -2.10
CA PHE A 55 -7.24 10.10 -3.26
C PHE A 55 -8.47 10.83 -2.77
N GLY A 56 -8.77 11.98 -3.38
CA GLY A 56 -9.89 12.85 -3.00
C GLY A 56 -9.44 14.23 -2.51
N ARG A 57 -10.42 15.03 -2.07
CA ARG A 57 -10.19 16.40 -1.60
C ARG A 57 -9.31 16.38 -0.35
N PRO A 58 -8.27 17.23 -0.26
CA PRO A 58 -7.50 17.39 0.96
C PRO A 58 -8.43 17.68 2.14
N LYS A 59 -8.28 16.91 3.22
CA LYS A 59 -9.04 17.09 4.46
C LYS A 59 -8.36 18.10 5.39
N ASP A 60 -7.07 18.33 5.15
CA ASP A 60 -6.19 19.19 5.92
C ASP A 60 -5.97 20.49 5.13
N PHE A 61 -5.87 21.63 5.84
CA PHE A 61 -5.51 22.89 5.20
C PHE A 61 -4.06 22.84 4.71
N SER A 62 -3.76 23.54 3.61
CA SER A 62 -2.37 23.73 3.23
C SER A 62 -1.68 24.65 4.25
N ASN A 63 -0.36 24.51 4.40
CA ASN A 63 0.44 25.40 5.24
C ASN A 63 0.21 26.89 4.94
N THR A 64 -0.13 27.23 3.70
CA THR A 64 -0.49 28.60 3.29
C THR A 64 -1.82 29.04 3.90
N MET A 65 -2.86 28.20 3.80
CA MET A 65 -4.18 28.47 4.36
C MET A 65 -4.13 28.56 5.89
N GLU A 66 -3.36 27.68 6.56
CA GLU A 66 -3.18 27.76 8.00
C GLU A 66 -2.51 29.07 8.42
N ARG A 67 -1.46 29.49 7.73
CA ARG A 67 -0.79 30.78 8.01
C ARG A 67 -1.72 31.97 7.85
N GLU A 68 -2.54 31.98 6.80
CA GLU A 68 -3.52 33.04 6.57
C GLU A 68 -4.58 33.09 7.68
N LEU A 69 -5.16 31.93 8.04
CA LEU A 69 -6.15 31.81 9.12
C LEU A 69 -5.58 32.28 10.45
N VAL A 70 -4.37 31.84 10.79
CA VAL A 70 -3.68 32.26 12.01
C VAL A 70 -3.42 33.76 12.01
N SER A 71 -2.95 34.32 10.89
CA SER A 71 -2.67 35.76 10.77
C SER A 71 -3.93 36.62 10.94
N HIS A 72 -5.09 36.09 10.53
CA HIS A 72 -6.38 36.76 10.69
C HIS A 72 -6.91 36.63 12.12
N ALA A 73 -6.74 35.47 12.77
CA ALA A 73 -7.18 35.25 14.14
C ALA A 73 -6.44 36.16 15.15
N PHE A 74 -5.17 36.47 14.92
CA PHE A 74 -4.37 37.37 15.76
C PHE A 74 -4.57 38.87 15.49
N LYS A 75 -5.40 39.24 14.52
CA LYS A 75 -5.74 40.64 14.21
C LYS A 75 -7.03 41.14 14.89
N LEU A 76 -7.70 40.27 15.65
CA LEU A 76 -8.82 40.60 16.54
C LEU A 76 -8.30 40.93 17.95
#